data_AF-A0AAN5C7N1-F1
#
_entry.id   AF-A0AAN5C7N1-F1
#
_cell.length_a   1.000
_cell.length_b   1.000
_cell.length_c   1.000
_cell.angle_alpha   90.00
_cell.angle_beta   90.00
_cell.angle_gamma   90.00
#
_symmetry.space_group_name_H-M   'P 1'
#
loop_
_entity.id
_entity.type
_entity.pdbx_description
1 polymer ?
#
loop_
_entity_poly.entity_id
_entity_poly.type
_entity_poly.pdbx_seq_one_letter_code
_entity_poly.pdbx_strand_id
1 'polypeptide(L)'
;FAYDSVDCSFYLPEGTWTFIFMDTPTCNLVQWYGDFIKYLVFVTIVACLDTLCILRIYYVKRRQAHAIQDSVSAVRRGRERNLVYQAVLQGIFFTSELITYFLLSPYARNKWEAFLLTTMSWCLVHGMDGFIVLSCNRDFRKQIKE
;
A
#
# COMPACT_ATOMS: atom_id res chain seq x y z
N PHE A 1 -13.74 -31.89 -17.98
CA PHE A 1 -13.17 -30.53 -18.03
C PHE A 1 -12.09 -30.46 -16.97
N ALA A 2 -10.86 -30.82 -17.34
CA ALA A 2 -9.71 -30.80 -16.45
C ALA A 2 -9.19 -29.36 -16.35
N TYR A 3 -9.28 -28.77 -15.15
CA TYR A 3 -8.51 -27.57 -14.80
C TYR A 3 -7.15 -28.06 -14.34
N ASP A 4 -6.36 -28.56 -15.30
CA ASP A 4 -5.01 -29.03 -15.04
C ASP A 4 -4.16 -27.81 -14.72
N SER A 5 -3.43 -27.92 -13.61
CA SER A 5 -2.50 -26.96 -13.03
C SER A 5 -1.86 -26.04 -14.06
N VAL A 6 -2.00 -24.73 -13.88
CA VAL A 6 -1.14 -23.75 -14.55
C VAL A 6 0.30 -24.12 -14.21
N ASP A 7 1.08 -24.55 -15.21
CA ASP A 7 2.47 -24.98 -15.05
C ASP A 7 3.37 -23.75 -14.80
N CYS A 8 3.19 -23.17 -13.62
CA CYS A 8 3.92 -22.03 -13.14
C CYS A 8 4.19 -22.18 -11.65
N SER A 9 5.46 -22.20 -11.28
CA SER A 9 5.91 -22.29 -9.90
C SER A 9 6.89 -21.17 -9.57
N PHE A 10 6.86 -20.72 -8.33
CA PHE A 10 7.94 -19.94 -7.75
C PHE A 10 9.08 -20.85 -7.35
N TYR A 11 10.31 -20.38 -7.53
CA TYR A 11 11.50 -21.04 -7.02
C TYR A 11 12.45 -20.02 -6.41
N LEU A 12 13.38 -20.49 -5.57
CA LEU A 12 14.44 -19.68 -5.01
C LEU A 12 15.75 -20.04 -5.75
N PRO A 13 16.20 -19.22 -6.71
CA PRO A 13 17.45 -19.46 -7.40
C PRO A 13 18.63 -19.49 -6.43
N GLU A 14 19.60 -20.35 -6.69
CA GLU A 14 20.85 -20.33 -5.92
C GLU A 14 21.57 -18.99 -6.11
N GLY A 15 22.03 -18.40 -5.01
CA GLY A 15 22.75 -17.12 -5.04
C GLY A 15 21.86 -15.88 -5.07
N THR A 16 20.53 -16.02 -5.15
CA THR A 16 19.56 -14.94 -4.90
C THR A 16 18.80 -15.19 -3.60
N TRP A 17 18.27 -14.13 -2.99
CA TRP A 17 17.51 -14.22 -1.72
C TRP A 17 16.04 -13.83 -1.93
N THR A 18 15.52 -14.14 -3.11
CA THR A 18 14.20 -13.71 -3.56
C THR A 18 13.55 -14.84 -4.36
N PHE A 19 12.29 -15.13 -4.07
CA PHE A 19 11.50 -16.03 -4.89
C PHE A 19 11.16 -15.34 -6.21
N ILE A 20 11.39 -16.02 -7.32
CA ILE A 20 11.05 -15.53 -8.67
C ILE A 20 10.18 -16.55 -9.39
N PHE A 21 9.38 -16.06 -10.34
CA PHE A 21 8.66 -16.91 -11.27
C PHE A 21 9.65 -17.61 -12.23
N MET A 22 9.32 -18.83 -12.65
CA MET A 22 10.03 -19.51 -13.74
C MET A 22 9.95 -18.67 -15.03
N ASP A 23 11.02 -18.64 -15.82
CA ASP A 23 11.01 -17.95 -17.11
C ASP A 23 10.34 -18.84 -18.19
N THR A 24 9.02 -18.91 -18.11
CA THR A 24 8.18 -19.60 -19.08
C THR A 24 7.08 -18.67 -19.58
N PRO A 25 6.56 -18.85 -20.81
CA PRO A 25 5.47 -18.03 -21.32
C PRO A 25 4.24 -18.02 -20.40
N THR A 26 3.93 -19.17 -19.78
CA THR A 26 2.83 -19.33 -18.82
C THR A 26 3.06 -18.50 -17.56
N CYS A 27 4.24 -18.59 -16.95
CA CYS A 27 4.57 -17.81 -15.75
C CYS A 27 4.65 -16.31 -16.02
N ASN A 28 5.16 -15.90 -17.18
CA ASN A 28 5.18 -14.48 -17.57
C ASN A 28 3.75 -13.91 -17.69
N LEU A 29 2.80 -14.72 -18.19
CA LEU A 29 1.39 -14.34 -18.22
C LEU A 29 0.79 -14.25 -16.80
N VAL A 30 1.11 -15.20 -15.92
CA VAL A 30 0.67 -15.15 -14.51
C VAL A 30 1.25 -13.94 -13.78
N GLN A 31 2.55 -13.66 -13.94
CA GLN A 31 3.22 -12.50 -13.35
C GLN A 31 2.61 -11.19 -13.87
N TRP A 32 2.28 -11.11 -15.16
CA TRP A 32 1.71 -9.88 -15.72
C TRP A 32 0.26 -9.64 -15.26
N TYR A 33 -0.61 -10.64 -15.40
CA TYR A 33 -2.05 -10.47 -15.14
C TYR A 33 -2.45 -10.77 -13.70
N GLY A 34 -1.90 -11.82 -13.09
CA GLY A 34 -2.24 -12.29 -11.75
C GLY A 34 -1.52 -11.53 -10.63
N ASP A 35 -0.39 -10.91 -10.95
CA ASP A 35 0.41 -10.12 -10.02
C ASP A 35 0.34 -8.63 -10.37
N PHE A 36 1.07 -8.17 -11.40
CA PHE A 36 1.23 -6.74 -11.69
C PHE A 36 -0.10 -5.99 -11.93
N ILE A 37 -0.91 -6.44 -12.90
CA ILE A 37 -2.19 -5.77 -13.22
C ILE A 37 -3.14 -5.80 -12.04
N LYS A 38 -3.22 -6.93 -11.31
CA LYS A 38 -4.07 -7.08 -10.14
C LYS A 38 -3.72 -6.02 -9.09
N TYR A 39 -2.45 -5.89 -8.72
CA TYR A 39 -2.03 -4.88 -7.74
C TYR A 39 -2.24 -3.46 -8.25
N LEU A 40 -1.96 -3.18 -9.53
CA LEU A 40 -2.19 -1.87 -10.12
C LEU A 40 -3.68 -1.45 -10.06
N VAL A 41 -4.61 -2.37 -10.31
CA VAL A 41 -6.05 -2.13 -10.20
C VAL A 41 -6.43 -1.80 -8.74
N PHE A 42 -5.98 -2.60 -7.77
CA PHE A 42 -6.26 -2.35 -6.35
C PHE A 42 -5.74 -0.98 -5.90
N VAL A 43 -4.50 -0.64 -6.24
CA VAL A 43 -3.89 0.67 -5.95
C VAL A 43 -4.73 1.80 -6.53
N THR A 44 -5.15 1.64 -7.79
CA THR A 44 -5.93 2.67 -8.50
C THR A 44 -7.29 2.88 -7.82
N ILE A 45 -7.97 1.81 -7.42
CA ILE A 45 -9.24 1.89 -6.69
C ILE A 45 -9.06 2.61 -5.36
N VAL A 46 -8.06 2.22 -4.57
CA VAL A 46 -7.77 2.85 -3.28
C VAL A 46 -7.44 4.34 -3.45
N ALA A 47 -6.56 4.68 -4.39
CA ALA A 47 -6.22 6.07 -4.69
C ALA A 47 -7.44 6.91 -5.10
N CYS A 48 -8.37 6.33 -5.87
CA CYS A 48 -9.63 6.98 -6.22
C CYS A 48 -10.50 7.23 -4.99
N LEU A 49 -10.67 6.23 -4.13
CA LEU A 49 -11.46 6.34 -2.89
C LEU A 49 -10.88 7.40 -1.94
N ASP A 50 -9.56 7.41 -1.76
CA ASP A 50 -8.86 8.39 -0.93
C ASP A 50 -9.03 9.80 -1.50
N THR A 51 -8.88 9.96 -2.81
CA THR A 51 -9.08 11.25 -3.49
C THR A 51 -10.51 11.75 -3.30
N LEU A 52 -11.52 10.89 -3.50
CA LEU A 52 -12.92 11.23 -3.28
C LEU A 52 -13.20 11.62 -1.81
N CYS A 53 -12.58 10.91 -0.86
CA CYS A 53 -12.67 11.23 0.57
C CYS A 53 -12.09 12.61 0.88
N ILE A 54 -10.89 12.89 0.39
CA ILE A 54 -10.20 14.19 0.55
C ILE A 54 -11.02 15.32 -0.09
N LEU A 55 -11.51 15.12 -1.32
CA LEU A 55 -12.37 16.09 -2.01
C LEU A 55 -13.64 16.37 -1.22
N ARG A 56 -14.32 15.33 -0.71
CA ARG A 56 -15.51 15.47 0.13
C ARG A 56 -15.20 16.29 1.38
N ILE A 57 -14.09 16.02 2.07
CA ILE A 57 -13.65 16.78 3.24
C ILE A 57 -13.40 18.25 2.87
N TYR A 58 -12.74 18.51 1.73
CA TYR A 58 -12.48 19.86 1.25
C TYR A 58 -13.77 20.62 0.94
N TYR A 59 -14.70 20.00 0.21
CA TYR A 59 -15.99 20.61 -0.13
C TYR A 59 -16.86 20.90 1.09
N VAL A 60 -16.94 19.96 2.05
CA VAL A 60 -17.68 20.15 3.31
C VAL A 60 -17.07 21.30 4.11
N LYS A 61 -15.74 21.36 4.23
CA LYS A 61 -15.04 22.47 4.91
C LYS A 61 -15.32 23.81 4.26
N ARG A 62 -15.29 23.88 2.92
CA ARG A 62 -15.59 25.12 2.19
C ARG A 62 -17.02 25.59 2.41
N ARG A 63 -17.99 24.67 2.51
CA ARG A 63 -19.39 25.00 2.83
C ARG A 63 -19.59 25.47 4.27
N GLN A 64 -18.76 25.02 5.19
CA GLN A 64 -18.85 25.36 6.62
C GLN A 64 -17.97 26.55 7.04
N ALA A 65 -17.31 27.22 6.10
CA ALA A 65 -16.41 28.35 6.38
C ALA A 65 -17.08 29.56 7.07
N HIS A 66 -18.42 29.64 7.03
CA HIS A 66 -19.21 30.71 7.64
C HIS A 66 -19.97 30.29 8.92
N ALA A 67 -19.80 29.06 9.40
CA ALA A 67 -20.46 28.58 10.62
C ALA A 67 -19.65 28.89 11.89
N ILE A 68 -20.32 29.24 12.99
CA ILE A 68 -19.70 29.45 14.31
C ILE A 68 -19.00 28.16 14.75
N GLN A 69 -17.74 28.29 15.16
CA GLN A 69 -16.85 27.14 15.38
C GLN A 69 -16.94 26.64 16.84
N ASP A 70 -17.74 25.59 17.08
CA ASP A 70 -17.85 24.96 18.40
C ASP A 70 -16.71 23.99 18.69
N SER A 71 -16.43 23.71 19.98
CA SER A 71 -15.38 22.80 20.44
C SER A 71 -15.48 21.38 19.84
N VAL A 72 -16.71 20.88 19.65
CA VAL A 72 -16.99 19.58 19.00
C VAL A 72 -16.52 19.57 17.55
N SER A 73 -16.70 20.69 16.82
CA SER A 73 -16.27 20.83 15.42
C SER A 73 -14.73 20.84 15.31
N ALA A 74 -14.03 21.44 16.27
CA ALA A 74 -12.57 21.48 16.32
C ALA A 74 -11.96 20.08 16.53
N VAL A 75 -12.53 19.26 17.42
CA VAL A 75 -12.10 17.87 17.65
C VAL A 75 -12.30 17.02 16.40
N ARG A 76 -13.47 17.13 15.75
CA ARG A 76 -13.78 16.43 14.49
C ARG A 76 -12.78 16.80 13.39
N ARG A 77 -12.47 18.09 13.23
CA ARG A 77 -11.49 18.57 12.24
C ARG A 77 -10.08 18.02 12.48
N GLY A 78 -9.70 17.82 13.75
CA GLY A 78 -8.46 17.16 14.13
C GLY A 78 -8.40 15.70 13.69
N ARG A 79 -9.49 14.94 13.89
CA ARG A 79 -9.61 13.54 13.44
C ARG A 79 -9.55 13.44 11.92
N GLU A 80 -10.31 14.28 11.21
CA GLU A 80 -10.30 14.33 9.74
C GLU A 80 -8.90 14.62 9.18
N ARG A 81 -8.15 15.54 9.78
CA ARG A 81 -6.77 15.84 9.37
C ARG A 81 -5.86 14.63 9.59
N ASN A 82 -6.01 13.92 10.70
CA ASN A 82 -5.22 12.72 10.96
C ASN A 82 -5.53 11.60 9.96
N LEU A 83 -6.79 11.44 9.53
CA LEU A 83 -7.17 10.47 8.50
C LEU A 83 -6.51 10.81 7.15
N VAL A 84 -6.45 12.10 6.79
CA VAL A 84 -5.74 12.52 5.57
C VAL A 84 -4.25 12.23 5.67
N TYR A 85 -3.60 12.52 6.81
CA TYR A 85 -2.20 12.16 7.03
C TYR A 85 -1.98 10.65 6.97
N GLN A 86 -2.89 9.85 7.53
CA GLN A 86 -2.84 8.40 7.48
C GLN A 86 -2.85 7.90 6.04
N ALA A 87 -3.86 8.30 5.24
CA ALA A 87 -4.01 7.89 3.85
C ALA A 87 -2.82 8.31 2.98
N VAL A 88 -2.33 9.54 3.14
CA VAL A 88 -1.16 10.04 2.39
C VAL A 88 0.10 9.24 2.73
N LEU A 89 0.36 8.99 4.01
CA LEU A 89 1.55 8.23 4.42
C LEU A 89 1.46 6.77 3.96
N GLN A 90 0.32 6.10 4.15
CA GLN A 90 0.10 4.73 3.68
C GLN A 90 0.29 4.63 2.16
N GLY A 91 -0.27 5.58 1.40
CA GLY A 91 -0.11 5.65 -0.05
C GLY A 91 1.35 5.82 -0.50
N ILE A 92 2.14 6.66 0.20
CA ILE A 92 3.56 6.85 -0.10
C ILE A 92 4.34 5.54 0.11
N PHE A 93 4.15 4.88 1.25
CA PHE A 93 4.85 3.63 1.55
C PHE A 93 4.47 2.53 0.56
N PHE A 94 3.18 2.34 0.30
CA PHE A 94 2.72 1.31 -0.65
C PHE A 94 3.20 1.57 -2.09
N THR A 95 3.18 2.83 -2.54
CA THR A 95 3.73 3.19 -3.86
C THR A 95 5.23 2.93 -3.93
N SER A 96 5.97 3.23 -2.86
CA SER A 96 7.40 2.97 -2.80
C SER A 96 7.73 1.48 -2.92
N GLU A 97 6.93 0.60 -2.32
CA GLU A 97 7.07 -0.84 -2.47
C GLU A 97 6.85 -1.30 -3.92
N LEU A 98 5.82 -0.79 -4.61
CA LEU A 98 5.59 -1.15 -6.01
C LEU A 98 6.75 -0.71 -6.90
N ILE A 99 7.32 0.46 -6.64
CA ILE A 99 8.51 0.95 -7.34
C ILE A 99 9.71 0.04 -7.03
N THR A 100 9.97 -0.28 -5.76
CA THR A 100 11.12 -1.12 -5.41
C THR A 100 10.97 -2.53 -5.97
N TYR A 101 9.78 -3.11 -5.90
CA TYR A 101 9.51 -4.48 -6.33
C TYR A 101 9.46 -4.60 -7.85
N PHE A 102 8.63 -3.82 -8.55
CA PHE A 102 8.43 -4.01 -9.99
C PHE A 102 9.41 -3.24 -10.87
N LEU A 103 9.88 -2.06 -10.42
CA LEU A 103 10.73 -1.21 -11.27
C LEU A 103 12.22 -1.33 -10.93
N LEU A 104 12.59 -1.50 -9.65
CA LEU A 104 13.99 -1.50 -9.24
C LEU A 104 14.57 -2.91 -9.07
N SER A 105 13.81 -3.86 -8.53
CA SER A 105 14.32 -5.22 -8.27
C SER A 105 14.87 -5.95 -9.50
N PRO A 106 14.34 -5.76 -10.73
CA PRO A 106 14.93 -6.38 -11.93
C PRO A 106 16.36 -5.91 -12.25
N TYR A 107 16.75 -4.73 -11.73
CA TYR A 107 18.09 -4.15 -11.92
C TYR A 107 19.02 -4.39 -10.73
N ALA A 108 18.63 -5.21 -9.76
CA ALA A 108 19.46 -5.54 -8.61
C ALA A 108 20.75 -6.24 -9.06
N ARG A 109 21.90 -5.75 -8.59
CA ARG A 109 23.24 -6.23 -9.00
C ARG A 109 23.73 -7.40 -8.16
N ASN A 110 23.13 -7.61 -6.99
CA ASN A 110 23.52 -8.67 -6.06
C ASN A 110 22.33 -9.05 -5.16
N LYS A 111 22.48 -10.18 -4.45
CA LYS A 111 21.45 -10.73 -3.55
C LYS A 111 20.98 -9.79 -2.45
N TRP A 112 21.85 -8.91 -1.96
CA TRP A 112 21.48 -7.94 -0.92
C TRP A 112 20.60 -6.84 -1.49
N GLU A 113 20.93 -6.30 -2.67
CA GLU A 113 20.07 -5.34 -3.36
C GLU A 113 18.69 -5.95 -3.66
N ALA A 114 18.64 -7.17 -4.18
CA ALA A 114 17.38 -7.87 -4.48
C ALA A 114 16.53 -8.07 -3.21
N PHE A 115 17.15 -8.54 -2.12
CA PHE A 115 16.48 -8.73 -0.83
C PHE A 115 15.94 -7.42 -0.24
N LEU A 116 16.71 -6.33 -0.33
CA LEU A 116 16.29 -5.02 0.18
C LEU A 116 15.12 -4.45 -0.61
N LEU A 117 15.14 -4.57 -1.94
CA LEU A 117 14.12 -4.03 -2.84
C LEU A 117 12.81 -4.83 -2.84
N THR A 118 12.85 -6.09 -2.41
CA THR A 118 11.69 -6.97 -2.38
C THR A 118 11.26 -7.27 -0.94
N THR A 119 11.82 -8.29 -0.30
CA THR A 119 11.38 -8.82 1.00
C THR A 119 11.46 -7.79 2.13
N MET A 120 12.58 -7.07 2.25
CA MET A 120 12.70 -6.06 3.30
C MET A 120 11.72 -4.92 3.09
N SER A 121 11.59 -4.43 1.85
CA SER A 121 10.63 -3.39 1.49
C SER A 121 9.19 -3.79 1.84
N TRP A 122 8.80 -5.02 1.48
CA TRP A 122 7.49 -5.60 1.80
C TRP A 122 7.22 -5.62 3.32
N CYS A 123 8.18 -6.15 4.10
CA CYS A 123 8.08 -6.17 5.56
C CYS A 123 7.95 -4.76 6.16
N LEU A 124 8.72 -3.80 5.63
CA LEU A 124 8.71 -2.41 6.09
C LEU A 124 7.38 -1.74 5.79
N VAL A 125 6.82 -1.88 4.60
CA VAL A 125 5.53 -1.27 4.26
C VAL A 125 4.41 -1.82 5.15
N HIS A 126 4.32 -3.14 5.33
CA HIS A 126 3.29 -3.72 6.19
C HIS A 126 3.48 -3.39 7.67
N GLY A 127 4.71 -3.31 8.16
CA GLY A 127 4.99 -2.84 9.51
C GLY A 127 4.63 -1.36 9.71
N MET A 128 4.97 -0.53 8.73
CA MET A 128 4.69 0.91 8.76
C MET A 128 3.19 1.20 8.62
N ASP A 129 2.45 0.42 7.85
CA ASP A 129 0.99 0.55 7.73
C ASP A 129 0.30 0.50 9.10
N GLY A 130 0.59 -0.55 9.89
CA GLY A 130 0.07 -0.68 11.25
C GLY A 130 0.53 0.45 12.18
N PHE A 131 1.81 0.85 12.07
CA PHE A 131 2.37 1.95 12.87
C PHE A 131 1.71 3.30 12.55
N ILE A 132 1.45 3.60 11.27
CA ILE A 132 0.80 4.83 10.81
C ILE A 132 -0.64 4.89 11.34
N VAL A 133 -1.38 3.78 11.27
CA VAL A 133 -2.75 3.68 11.84
C VAL A 133 -2.74 4.00 13.33
N LEU A 134 -1.84 3.37 14.09
CA LEU A 134 -1.70 3.59 15.53
C LEU A 134 -1.33 5.04 15.86
N SER A 135 -0.47 5.66 15.05
CA SER A 135 0.02 7.02 15.24
C SER A 135 -1.03 8.08 14.89
N CYS A 136 -1.80 7.88 13.82
CA CYS A 136 -2.82 8.82 13.37
C CYS A 136 -4.14 8.70 14.14
N ASN A 137 -4.54 7.50 14.58
CA ASN A 137 -5.81 7.30 15.26
C ASN A 137 -5.69 7.29 16.79
N ARG A 138 -6.08 8.41 17.41
CA ARG A 138 -6.12 8.54 18.88
C ARG A 138 -7.12 7.60 19.53
N ASP A 139 -8.19 7.23 18.83
CA ASP A 139 -9.25 6.38 19.38
C ASP A 139 -8.77 4.93 19.54
N PHE A 140 -8.03 4.40 18.55
CA PHE A 140 -7.37 3.09 18.66
C PHE A 140 -6.36 3.05 19.81
N ARG A 141 -5.59 4.11 20.04
CA ARG A 141 -4.66 4.19 21.17
C ARG A 141 -5.33 4.23 22.54
N LYS A 142 -6.58 4.69 22.62
CA LYS A 142 -7.35 4.67 23.87
C LYS A 142 -7.80 3.25 24.18
N GLN A 143 -8.31 2.53 23.19
CA GLN A 143 -8.75 1.14 23.34
C GLN A 143 -7.61 0.16 23.70
N ILE A 144 -6.37 0.42 23.25
CA ILE A 144 -5.21 -0.42 23.61
C ILE A 144 -4.77 -0.22 25.08
N LYS A 145 -5.14 0.91 25.70
CA LYS A 145 -4.76 1.24 27.08
C LYS A 145 -5.81 0.81 28.11
N GLU A 146 -6.99 0.38 27.65
CA GLU A 146 -8.04 -0.24 28.46
C GLU A 146 -7.82 -1.75 28.54
#